data_AF-A0A7C6WTH1-F1
#
_entry.id   AF-A0A7C6WTH1-F1
#
_cell.length_a   1.000
_cell.length_b   1.000
_cell.length_c   1.000
_cell.angle_alpha   90.00
_cell.angle_beta   90.00
_cell.angle_gamma   90.00
#
_symmetry.space_group_name_H-M   'P 1'
#
loop_
_entity.id
_entity.type
_entity.pdbx_description
1 polymer ?
#
loop_
_entity_poly.entity_id
_entity_poly.type
_entity_poly.pdbx_seq_one_letter_code
_entity_poly.pdbx_strand_id
1 'polypeptide(L)'
;MGIEFDVVIEADLGVEDRDCRIESENCSQWFILKCVGSLDHGLEDFKIINVSEYLNKSKQQNPMSDSLVPIIRSEDLEPMATDFLQRYYPQALKSPIYLDHHKLADNMGLNVKVQEITKDLSVFGQMYFHDCYTELYDETTDEPVEIKVESRTIIVDPKTYFLCNLCSVNNTIVHECVHWDKHRKAFELQRLYDSDLTKIKCQVLGGIKGNNKEATEWMEWQANALTPKIQMPLEMFKL
;
A
#
# COMPACT_ATOMS: atom_id res chain seq x y z
N MET A 1 5.61 12.05 4.67
CA MET A 1 5.66 11.00 3.64
C MET A 1 5.59 11.70 2.28
N GLY A 2 6.75 12.08 1.75
CA GLY A 2 6.82 12.89 0.53
C GLY A 2 6.45 12.10 -0.72
N ILE A 3 5.72 12.77 -1.62
CA ILE A 3 5.40 12.29 -2.96
C ILE A 3 5.82 13.33 -3.99
N GLU A 4 6.27 12.82 -5.14
CA GLU A 4 6.51 13.58 -6.36
C GLU A 4 5.52 13.07 -7.40
N PHE A 5 4.82 13.97 -8.08
CA PHE A 5 3.83 13.60 -9.07
C PHE A 5 3.75 14.63 -10.19
N ASP A 6 3.38 14.16 -11.38
CA ASP A 6 3.21 14.99 -12.56
C ASP A 6 1.71 15.23 -12.79
N VAL A 7 1.29 16.49 -12.90
CA VAL A 7 -0.08 16.86 -13.25
C VAL A 7 -0.10 17.35 -14.69
N VAL A 8 -0.94 16.72 -15.51
CA VAL A 8 -1.15 17.14 -16.89
C VAL A 8 -2.34 18.12 -16.92
N ILE A 9 -2.12 19.31 -17.44
CA ILE A 9 -3.15 20.33 -17.59
C ILE A 9 -3.30 20.74 -19.06
N GLU A 10 -4.52 21.03 -19.46
CA GLU A 10 -4.83 21.68 -20.75
C GLU A 10 -5.15 23.15 -20.46
N ALA A 11 -4.56 24.05 -21.25
CA ALA A 11 -4.86 25.47 -21.20
C ALA A 11 -5.50 25.90 -22.52
N ASP A 12 -6.73 26.40 -22.43
CA ASP A 12 -7.48 26.94 -23.56
C ASP A 12 -7.33 28.46 -23.64
N LEU A 13 -6.88 28.96 -24.79
CA LEU A 13 -6.80 30.38 -25.08
C LEU A 13 -7.80 30.71 -26.19
N GLY A 14 -8.79 31.54 -25.87
CA GLY A 14 -9.78 32.05 -26.83
C GLY A 14 -9.60 33.55 -27.06
N VAL A 15 -9.62 33.97 -28.33
CA VAL A 15 -9.61 35.39 -28.72
C VAL A 15 -10.93 35.71 -29.41
N GLU A 16 -11.63 36.73 -28.94
CA GLU A 16 -12.89 37.22 -29.51
C GLU A 16 -12.71 38.66 -30.03
N ASP A 17 -13.01 38.89 -31.30
CA ASP A 17 -13.14 40.24 -31.87
C ASP A 17 -14.61 40.73 -31.73
N ARG A 18 -14.81 41.95 -31.22
CA ARG A 18 -16.13 42.51 -30.94
C ARG A 18 -16.79 43.18 -32.16
N ASP A 19 -16.03 43.53 -33.20
CA ASP A 19 -16.52 44.41 -34.26
C ASP A 19 -16.82 43.72 -35.61
N CYS A 20 -16.45 42.46 -35.80
CA CYS A 20 -16.77 41.69 -37.00
C CYS A 20 -17.44 40.35 -36.67
N ARG A 21 -18.28 39.85 -37.58
CA ARG A 21 -19.09 38.61 -37.45
C ARG A 21 -18.28 37.43 -36.91
N ILE A 22 -18.36 37.18 -35.60
CA ILE A 22 -18.01 35.97 -34.84
C ILE A 22 -17.01 35.04 -35.57
N GLU A 23 -15.74 35.43 -35.57
CA GLU A 23 -14.63 34.50 -35.76
C GLU A 23 -13.94 34.37 -34.39
N SER A 24 -14.20 33.25 -33.70
CA SER A 24 -13.50 32.90 -32.47
C SER A 24 -12.35 31.94 -32.81
N GLU A 25 -11.11 32.37 -32.59
CA GLU A 25 -9.96 31.47 -32.65
C GLU A 25 -9.67 30.91 -31.25
N ASN A 26 -9.73 29.59 -31.13
CA ASN A 26 -9.38 28.87 -29.92
C ASN A 26 -8.11 28.04 -30.19
N CYS A 27 -7.14 28.14 -29.29
CA CYS A 27 -5.94 27.32 -29.26
C CYS A 27 -5.86 26.60 -27.92
N SER A 28 -5.59 25.29 -27.90
CA SER A 28 -5.32 24.55 -26.68
C SER A 28 -3.87 24.07 -26.63
N GLN A 29 -3.25 24.17 -25.45
CA GLN A 29 -1.89 23.71 -25.21
C GLN A 29 -1.81 22.89 -23.92
N TRP A 30 -1.12 21.75 -24.02
CA TRP A 30 -0.95 20.82 -22.91
C TRP A 30 0.37 21.09 -22.17
N PHE A 31 0.31 21.13 -20.83
CA PHE A 31 1.47 21.31 -19.96
C PHE A 31 1.57 20.17 -18.94
N ILE A 32 2.81 19.89 -18.52
CA ILE A 32 3.14 19.03 -17.38
C ILE A 32 3.66 19.91 -16.25
N LEU A 33 2.97 19.87 -15.12
CA LEU A 33 3.40 20.43 -13.85
C LEU A 33 4.09 19.34 -13.04
N LYS A 34 5.35 19.55 -12.67
CA LYS A 34 6.04 18.69 -11.69
C LYS A 34 5.77 19.21 -10.29
N CYS A 35 5.19 18.37 -9.46
CA CYS A 35 4.70 18.75 -8.16
C CYS A 35 5.31 17.90 -7.04
N VAL A 36 5.44 18.52 -5.87
CA VAL A 36 5.79 17.85 -4.62
C VAL A 36 4.74 18.14 -3.56
N GLY A 37 4.52 17.18 -2.67
CA GLY A 37 3.71 17.35 -1.47
C GLY A 37 3.94 16.22 -0.47
N SER A 38 3.39 16.36 0.73
CA SER A 38 3.44 15.35 1.77
C SER A 38 2.05 14.86 2.13
N LEU A 39 1.87 13.55 2.13
CA LEU A 39 0.63 12.93 2.61
C LEU A 39 0.41 13.12 4.11
N ASP A 40 1.48 13.33 4.89
CA ASP A 40 1.38 13.60 6.35
C ASP A 40 0.70 14.95 6.63
N HIS A 41 0.72 15.87 5.67
CA HIS A 41 0.11 17.20 5.76
C HIS A 41 -1.16 17.32 4.92
N GLY A 42 -1.75 16.19 4.50
CA GLY A 42 -2.94 16.23 3.65
C GLY A 42 -2.73 16.89 2.28
N LEU A 43 -1.49 16.99 1.81
CA LEU A 43 -1.07 17.75 0.63
C LEU A 43 -1.30 19.28 0.73
N GLU A 44 -1.51 19.83 1.93
CA GLU A 44 -1.58 21.28 2.15
C GLU A 44 -0.23 21.99 1.86
N ASP A 45 0.88 21.24 1.88
CA ASP A 45 2.23 21.71 1.59
C ASP A 45 2.63 21.61 0.11
N PHE A 46 1.65 21.42 -0.78
CA PHE A 46 1.83 21.26 -2.21
C PHE A 46 2.61 22.41 -2.86
N LYS A 47 3.58 22.06 -3.72
CA LYS A 47 4.37 23.03 -4.50
C LYS A 47 4.60 22.55 -5.93
N ILE A 48 4.50 23.49 -6.87
CA ILE A 48 4.89 23.29 -8.26
C ILE A 48 6.37 23.64 -8.40
N ILE A 49 7.17 22.67 -8.82
CA ILE A 49 8.63 22.83 -9.02
C ILE A 49 8.93 23.28 -10.44
N ASN A 50 8.21 22.74 -11.42
CA ASN A 50 8.49 22.96 -12.83
C ASN A 50 7.21 22.92 -13.65
N VAL A 51 7.15 23.75 -14.69
CA VAL A 51 6.11 23.76 -15.70
C VAL A 51 6.80 23.59 -17.05
N SER A 52 6.38 22.59 -17.82
CA SER A 52 6.94 22.28 -19.13
C SER A 52 5.84 21.90 -20.11
N GLU A 53 6.07 22.11 -21.41
CA GLU A 53 5.12 21.66 -22.44
C GLU A 53 5.05 20.13 -22.48
N TYR A 54 3.84 19.60 -22.65
CA TYR A 54 3.63 18.16 -22.77
C TYR A 54 4.16 17.69 -24.13
N LEU A 55 5.39 17.17 -24.15
CA LEU A 55 5.99 16.60 -25.36
C LEU A 55 5.77 15.09 -25.44
N ASN A 56 6.00 14.35 -24.36
CA ASN A 56 5.84 12.89 -24.26
C ASN A 56 5.84 12.43 -22.79
N LYS A 57 5.35 11.21 -22.52
CA LYS A 57 5.41 10.58 -21.19
C LYS A 57 6.87 10.40 -20.74
N SER A 58 7.22 10.94 -19.58
CA SER A 58 8.54 10.74 -18.98
C SER A 58 8.64 9.34 -18.36
N LYS A 59 9.83 8.72 -18.41
CA LYS A 59 10.10 7.49 -17.64
C LYS A 59 10.46 7.89 -16.22
N GLN A 60 9.53 7.70 -15.29
CA GLN A 60 9.76 7.93 -13.87
C GLN A 60 10.53 6.74 -13.25
N GLN A 61 11.41 7.03 -12.29
CA GLN A 61 12.01 6.00 -11.43
C GLN A 61 10.99 5.58 -10.37
N ASN A 62 10.82 4.27 -10.15
CA ASN A 62 9.85 3.69 -9.20
C ASN A 62 8.42 4.21 -9.40
N PRO A 63 7.82 3.99 -10.59
CA PRO A 63 6.49 4.48 -10.89
C PRO A 63 5.46 3.91 -9.91
N MET A 64 4.45 4.71 -9.58
CA MET A 64 3.28 4.32 -8.82
C MET A 64 2.03 4.53 -9.67
N SER A 65 0.94 3.85 -9.32
CA SER A 65 -0.38 4.11 -9.91
C SER A 65 -0.95 5.43 -9.40
N ASP A 66 -2.07 5.85 -10.00
CA ASP A 66 -2.85 7.02 -9.53
C ASP A 66 -3.35 6.86 -8.09
N SER A 67 -3.44 5.61 -7.60
CA SER A 67 -3.76 5.29 -6.20
C SER A 67 -2.51 5.14 -5.31
N LEU A 68 -1.33 5.56 -5.80
CA LEU A 68 -0.02 5.45 -5.13
C LEU A 68 0.38 4.02 -4.74
N VAL A 69 -0.15 3.01 -5.44
CA VAL A 69 0.30 1.63 -5.33
C VAL A 69 1.55 1.47 -6.20
N PRO A 70 2.68 0.95 -5.69
CA PRO A 70 3.89 0.77 -6.47
C PRO A 70 3.66 -0.10 -7.71
N ILE A 71 4.22 0.26 -8.87
CA ILE A 71 4.12 -0.58 -10.06
C ILE A 71 5.27 -1.60 -10.03
N ILE A 72 4.94 -2.84 -9.66
CA ILE A 72 5.89 -3.95 -9.52
C ILE A 72 5.75 -4.91 -10.70
N ARG A 73 6.84 -5.15 -11.43
CA ARG A 73 6.89 -6.21 -12.44
C ARG A 73 7.34 -7.52 -11.83
N SER A 74 6.97 -8.63 -12.47
CA SER A 74 7.36 -9.97 -12.02
C SER A 74 8.87 -10.17 -11.91
N GLU A 75 9.65 -9.52 -12.79
CA GLU A 75 11.12 -9.53 -12.80
C GLU A 75 11.73 -8.82 -11.58
N ASP A 76 11.02 -7.85 -10.99
CA ASP A 76 11.50 -7.04 -9.87
C ASP A 76 11.18 -7.65 -8.50
N LEU A 77 10.33 -8.68 -8.45
CA LEU A 77 9.89 -9.30 -7.19
C LEU A 77 11.04 -9.86 -6.36
N GLU A 78 12.02 -10.52 -6.98
CA GLU A 78 13.19 -11.09 -6.30
C GLU A 78 14.14 -10.01 -5.77
N PRO A 79 14.55 -9.00 -6.59
CA PRO A 79 15.27 -7.83 -6.09
C PRO A 79 14.56 -7.13 -4.93
N MET A 80 13.24 -6.95 -5.00
CA MET A 80 12.49 -6.28 -3.94
C MET A 80 12.38 -7.08 -2.65
N ALA A 81 12.19 -8.39 -2.73
CA ALA A 81 12.25 -9.26 -1.56
C ALA A 81 13.65 -9.22 -0.91
N THR A 82 14.69 -9.17 -1.73
CA THR A 82 16.08 -9.03 -1.25
C THR A 82 16.30 -7.68 -0.57
N ASP A 83 15.89 -6.56 -1.17
CA ASP A 83 15.96 -5.22 -0.56
C ASP A 83 15.21 -5.17 0.78
N PHE A 84 14.01 -5.75 0.82
CA PHE A 84 13.21 -5.85 2.03
C PHE A 84 13.98 -6.54 3.16
N LEU A 85 14.59 -7.70 2.87
CA LEU A 85 15.39 -8.44 3.84
C LEU A 85 16.68 -7.71 4.21
N GLN A 86 17.33 -7.01 3.29
CA GLN A 86 18.51 -6.20 3.60
C GLN A 86 18.21 -5.13 4.65
N ARG A 87 17.03 -4.50 4.57
CA ARG A 87 16.59 -3.46 5.51
C ARG A 87 16.15 -4.01 6.86
N TYR A 88 15.42 -5.13 6.88
CA TYR A 88 14.72 -5.57 8.09
C TYR A 88 15.19 -6.90 8.68
N TYR A 89 15.87 -7.75 7.92
CA TYR A 89 16.35 -9.06 8.40
C TYR A 89 17.58 -9.56 7.62
N PRO A 90 18.71 -8.83 7.64
CA PRO A 90 19.84 -9.08 6.74
C PRO A 90 20.52 -10.44 6.97
N GLN A 91 20.36 -11.04 8.16
CA GLN A 91 20.89 -12.39 8.43
C GLN A 91 20.28 -13.48 7.52
N ALA A 92 19.05 -13.32 7.04
CA ALA A 92 18.41 -14.30 6.13
C ALA A 92 19.07 -14.35 4.74
N LEU A 93 19.91 -13.37 4.40
CA LEU A 93 20.62 -13.30 3.13
C LEU A 93 22.05 -13.86 3.21
N LYS A 94 22.52 -14.24 4.41
CA LYS A 94 23.89 -14.74 4.63
C LYS A 94 23.98 -16.26 4.65
N SER A 95 22.94 -16.90 5.16
CA SER A 95 22.85 -18.36 5.27
C SER A 95 21.38 -18.78 5.29
N PRO A 96 21.05 -20.00 4.80
CA PRO A 96 19.70 -20.53 4.92
C PRO A 96 19.32 -20.69 6.39
N ILE A 97 18.43 -19.83 6.88
CA ILE A 97 17.95 -19.83 8.26
C ILE A 97 16.43 -19.74 8.28
N TYR A 98 15.84 -20.27 9.34
CA TYR A 98 14.44 -19.98 9.64
C TYR A 98 14.27 -18.47 9.89
N LEU A 99 13.31 -17.87 9.20
CA LEU A 99 12.91 -16.48 9.40
C LEU A 99 12.00 -16.42 10.64
N ASP A 100 12.42 -15.70 11.68
CA ASP A 100 11.55 -15.40 12.82
C ASP A 100 10.63 -14.22 12.46
N HIS A 101 9.35 -14.52 12.24
CA HIS A 101 8.34 -13.59 11.75
C HIS A 101 8.03 -12.46 12.75
N HIS A 102 8.05 -12.76 14.05
CA HIS A 102 7.86 -11.75 15.09
C HIS A 102 9.06 -10.82 15.15
N LYS A 103 10.28 -11.36 15.10
CA LYS A 103 11.50 -10.54 15.07
C LYS A 103 11.60 -9.68 13.81
N LEU A 104 11.16 -10.19 12.65
CA LEU A 104 11.07 -9.39 11.43
C LEU A 104 10.14 -8.18 11.63
N ALA A 105 8.93 -8.39 12.15
CA ALA A 105 7.97 -7.33 12.42
C ALA A 105 8.54 -6.32 13.45
N ASP A 106 9.17 -6.81 14.52
CA ASP A 106 9.82 -5.97 15.54
C ASP A 106 10.92 -5.08 14.94
N ASN A 107 11.75 -5.62 14.04
CA ASN A 107 12.78 -4.85 13.34
C ASN A 107 12.19 -3.75 12.43
N MET A 108 10.94 -3.89 11.98
CA MET A 108 10.20 -2.86 11.25
C MET A 108 9.54 -1.83 12.17
N GLY A 109 9.64 -2.04 13.50
CA GLY A 109 8.93 -1.27 14.51
C GLY A 109 7.43 -1.51 14.46
N LEU A 110 7.02 -2.76 14.23
CA LEU A 110 5.65 -3.23 14.22
C LEU A 110 5.38 -4.13 15.43
N ASN A 111 4.19 -4.00 16.01
CA ASN A 111 3.70 -4.91 17.05
C ASN A 111 2.84 -6.01 16.41
N VAL A 112 2.92 -7.24 16.93
CA VAL A 112 2.10 -8.36 16.45
C VAL A 112 1.24 -8.88 17.59
N LYS A 113 -0.09 -8.90 17.40
CA LYS A 113 -1.05 -9.48 18.32
C LYS A 113 -1.74 -10.67 17.65
N VAL A 114 -1.79 -11.79 18.36
CA VAL A 114 -2.52 -12.98 17.92
C VAL A 114 -3.87 -12.99 18.65
N GLN A 115 -4.95 -12.75 17.92
CA GLN A 115 -6.30 -12.65 18.47
C GLN A 115 -7.32 -12.95 17.37
N GLU A 116 -8.43 -13.58 17.73
CA GLU A 116 -9.51 -13.87 16.79
C GLU A 116 -10.13 -12.58 16.25
N ILE A 117 -10.31 -12.52 14.94
CA ILE A 117 -10.76 -11.30 14.27
C ILE A 117 -12.23 -11.40 13.94
N THR A 118 -12.67 -12.50 13.31
CA THR A 118 -14.07 -12.75 12.99
C THR A 118 -14.47 -14.18 13.30
N LYS A 119 -15.72 -14.36 13.76
CA LYS A 119 -16.29 -15.68 14.07
C LYS A 119 -16.26 -16.65 12.88
N ASP A 120 -16.41 -16.14 11.67
CA ASP A 120 -16.46 -16.90 10.42
C ASP A 120 -15.08 -17.12 9.78
N LEU A 121 -14.00 -16.60 10.38
CA LEU A 121 -12.62 -16.66 9.87
C LEU A 121 -12.45 -16.05 8.47
N SER A 122 -13.32 -15.11 8.08
CA SER A 122 -13.25 -14.40 6.80
C SER A 122 -12.06 -13.43 6.69
N VAL A 123 -11.52 -12.98 7.83
CA VAL A 123 -10.35 -12.09 7.90
C VAL A 123 -9.19 -12.82 8.54
N PHE A 124 -8.05 -12.85 7.85
CA PHE A 124 -6.87 -13.57 8.34
C PHE A 124 -5.91 -12.69 9.13
N GLY A 125 -5.78 -11.45 8.67
CA GLY A 125 -4.83 -10.47 9.17
C GLY A 125 -5.36 -9.06 8.96
N GLN A 126 -4.91 -8.15 9.82
CA GLN A 126 -5.19 -6.73 9.71
C GLN A 126 -3.94 -5.93 10.06
N MET A 127 -3.50 -5.08 9.14
CA MET A 127 -2.48 -4.06 9.39
C MET A 127 -3.13 -2.74 9.77
N TYR A 128 -2.82 -2.23 10.96
CA TYR A 128 -3.30 -0.96 11.50
C TYR A 128 -2.28 0.15 11.26
N PHE A 129 -2.68 1.16 10.49
CA PHE A 129 -1.83 2.29 10.11
C PHE A 129 -1.99 3.49 11.05
N HIS A 130 -3.18 3.64 11.66
CA HIS A 130 -3.50 4.65 12.68
C HIS A 130 -4.08 4.02 13.92
N ASP A 131 -3.98 4.73 15.03
CA ASP A 131 -4.65 4.39 16.27
C ASP A 131 -6.17 4.40 16.06
N CYS A 132 -6.88 3.36 16.50
CA CYS A 132 -8.32 3.29 16.42
C CYS A 132 -8.94 2.38 17.48
N TYR A 133 -10.27 2.43 17.57
CA TYR A 133 -11.06 1.41 18.22
C TYR A 133 -11.60 0.45 17.16
N THR A 134 -11.58 -0.84 17.46
CA THR A 134 -12.06 -1.88 16.56
C THR A 134 -12.71 -3.00 17.34
N GLU A 135 -13.75 -3.56 16.75
CA GLU A 135 -14.34 -4.80 17.23
C GLU A 135 -13.50 -5.99 16.77
N LEU A 136 -13.18 -6.89 17.70
CA LEU A 136 -12.60 -8.21 17.45
C LEU A 136 -13.47 -9.27 18.13
N TYR A 137 -13.50 -10.47 17.58
CA TYR A 137 -14.30 -11.56 18.14
C TYR A 137 -13.65 -12.14 19.40
N ASP A 138 -14.44 -12.34 20.47
CA ASP A 138 -14.03 -13.07 21.67
C ASP A 138 -14.85 -14.37 21.78
N GLU A 139 -14.17 -15.52 21.62
CA GLU A 139 -14.78 -16.84 21.74
C GLU A 139 -15.35 -17.11 23.14
N THR A 140 -14.82 -16.47 24.18
CA THR A 140 -15.27 -16.67 25.57
C THR A 140 -16.67 -16.12 25.77
N THR A 141 -16.98 -14.97 25.16
CA THR A 141 -18.28 -14.30 25.27
C THR A 141 -19.19 -14.56 24.08
N ASP A 142 -18.66 -15.16 23.00
CA ASP A 142 -19.31 -15.35 21.69
C ASP A 142 -19.82 -14.03 21.06
N GLU A 143 -19.13 -12.93 21.34
CA GLU A 143 -19.56 -11.57 20.96
C GLU A 143 -18.34 -10.73 20.50
N PRO A 144 -18.55 -9.71 19.64
CA PRO A 144 -17.51 -8.75 19.31
C PRO A 144 -17.20 -7.85 20.51
N VAL A 145 -15.92 -7.69 20.82
CA VAL A 145 -15.41 -6.82 21.88
C VAL A 145 -14.64 -5.66 21.23
N GLU A 146 -15.03 -4.44 21.59
CA GLU A 146 -14.31 -3.24 21.17
C GLU A 146 -12.98 -3.13 21.93
N ILE A 147 -11.89 -3.03 21.19
CA ILE A 147 -10.55 -2.85 21.73
C ILE A 147 -9.86 -1.64 21.09
N LYS A 148 -9.01 -0.98 21.88
CA LYS A 148 -8.10 0.03 21.36
C LYS A 148 -6.89 -0.65 20.70
N VAL A 149 -6.60 -0.27 19.47
CA VAL A 149 -5.43 -0.72 18.71
C VAL A 149 -4.59 0.50 18.33
N GLU A 150 -3.30 0.42 18.60
CA GLU A 150 -2.34 1.46 18.22
C GLU A 150 -1.89 1.25 16.77
N SER A 151 -1.52 2.33 16.10
CA SER A 151 -0.82 2.29 14.82
C SER A 151 0.40 1.38 14.88
N ARG A 152 0.84 0.87 13.72
CA ARG A 152 1.95 -0.09 13.62
C ARG A 152 1.64 -1.43 14.27
N THR A 153 0.37 -1.81 14.38
CA THR A 153 -0.03 -3.11 14.91
C THR A 153 -0.52 -4.03 13.79
N ILE A 154 -0.01 -5.26 13.76
CA ILE A 154 -0.55 -6.38 13.01
C ILE A 154 -1.41 -7.20 13.97
N ILE A 155 -2.66 -7.46 13.59
CA ILE A 155 -3.50 -8.45 14.28
C ILE A 155 -3.68 -9.64 13.34
N VAL A 156 -3.37 -10.82 13.84
CA VAL A 156 -3.45 -12.09 13.10
C VAL A 156 -4.37 -13.05 13.82
N ASP A 157 -5.28 -13.65 13.06
CA ASP A 157 -6.23 -14.61 13.62
C ASP A 157 -5.54 -15.98 13.80
N PRO A 158 -5.54 -16.57 15.01
CA PRO A 158 -4.86 -17.82 15.29
C PRO A 158 -5.49 -19.03 14.60
N LYS A 159 -6.75 -18.96 14.17
CA LYS A 159 -7.51 -20.12 13.65
C LYS A 159 -7.48 -20.21 12.13
N THR A 160 -6.77 -19.32 11.45
CA THR A 160 -6.76 -19.24 9.97
C THR A 160 -6.00 -20.39 9.31
N TYR A 161 -5.03 -20.99 10.01
CA TYR A 161 -4.26 -22.12 9.49
C TYR A 161 -5.12 -23.37 9.24
N PHE A 162 -6.27 -23.49 9.92
CA PHE A 162 -7.18 -24.61 9.72
C PHE A 162 -7.83 -24.61 8.34
N LEU A 163 -7.86 -23.47 7.65
CA LEU A 163 -8.59 -23.30 6.39
C LEU A 163 -7.72 -23.38 5.14
N CYS A 164 -6.42 -23.02 5.22
CA CYS A 164 -5.52 -23.03 4.06
C CYS A 164 -4.03 -23.02 4.48
N ASN A 165 -3.18 -23.79 3.79
CA ASN A 165 -1.72 -23.80 4.03
C ASN A 165 -1.04 -22.43 3.77
N LEU A 166 -1.62 -21.61 2.89
CA LEU A 166 -1.19 -20.23 2.64
C LEU A 166 -1.67 -19.24 3.73
N CYS A 167 -2.59 -19.64 4.61
CA CYS A 167 -3.16 -18.78 5.64
C CYS A 167 -2.56 -19.07 7.02
N SER A 168 -1.33 -19.57 7.09
CA SER A 168 -0.64 -19.71 8.37
C SER A 168 -0.38 -18.35 8.99
N VAL A 169 -0.48 -18.26 10.33
CA VAL A 169 -0.20 -17.04 11.11
C VAL A 169 1.12 -16.39 10.66
N ASN A 170 2.16 -17.20 10.49
CA ASN A 170 3.48 -16.76 10.05
C ASN A 170 3.46 -16.11 8.65
N ASN A 171 2.74 -16.72 7.70
CA ASN A 171 2.61 -16.17 6.36
C ASN A 171 1.87 -14.83 6.40
N THR A 172 0.79 -14.77 7.18
CA THR A 172 -0.01 -13.55 7.34
C THR A 172 0.81 -12.42 7.97
N ILE A 173 1.65 -12.70 8.98
CA ILE A 173 2.53 -11.66 9.55
C ILE A 173 3.43 -11.03 8.49
N VAL A 174 4.09 -11.84 7.65
CA VAL A 174 4.96 -11.31 6.58
C VAL A 174 4.15 -10.57 5.51
N HIS A 175 2.97 -11.07 5.17
CA HIS A 175 2.05 -10.42 4.25
C HIS A 175 1.68 -9.01 4.74
N GLU A 176 1.26 -8.87 6.00
CA GLU A 176 0.95 -7.57 6.60
C GLU A 176 2.19 -6.67 6.72
N CYS A 177 3.38 -7.24 6.94
CA CYS A 177 4.65 -6.49 6.84
C CYS A 177 4.88 -5.91 5.43
N VAL A 178 4.51 -6.62 4.37
CA VAL A 178 4.58 -6.09 3.00
C VAL A 178 3.59 -4.93 2.82
N HIS A 179 2.38 -5.02 3.36
CA HIS A 179 1.44 -3.89 3.35
C HIS A 179 2.03 -2.67 4.05
N TRP A 180 2.67 -2.86 5.19
CA TRP A 180 3.37 -1.78 5.87
C TRP A 180 4.53 -1.19 5.06
N ASP A 181 5.33 -2.01 4.39
CA ASP A 181 6.49 -1.51 3.62
C ASP A 181 6.08 -0.79 2.33
N LYS A 182 5.12 -1.34 1.59
CA LYS A 182 4.81 -0.91 0.22
C LYS A 182 3.56 -0.05 0.09
N HIS A 183 2.58 -0.20 0.96
CA HIS A 183 1.22 0.32 0.72
C HIS A 183 0.83 1.51 1.60
N ARG A 184 1.73 2.03 2.45
CA ARG A 184 1.46 3.21 3.30
C ARG A 184 1.01 4.45 2.52
N LYS A 185 1.64 4.73 1.38
CA LYS A 185 1.30 5.90 0.55
C LYS A 185 -0.11 5.78 -0.03
N ALA A 186 -0.44 4.62 -0.59
CA ALA A 186 -1.78 4.33 -1.10
C ALA A 186 -2.84 4.45 0.00
N PHE A 187 -2.52 3.93 1.19
CA PHE A 187 -3.39 4.00 2.35
C PHE A 187 -3.64 5.45 2.81
N GLU A 188 -2.61 6.29 3.00
CA GLU A 188 -2.82 7.68 3.41
C GLU A 188 -3.51 8.52 2.33
N LEU A 189 -3.28 8.24 1.04
CA LEU A 189 -4.04 8.90 -0.03
C LEU A 189 -5.54 8.61 0.10
N GLN A 190 -5.90 7.36 0.35
CA GLN A 190 -7.30 6.99 0.56
C GLN A 190 -7.89 7.70 1.78
N ARG A 191 -7.09 7.91 2.83
CA ARG A 191 -7.51 8.66 4.03
C ARG A 191 -7.81 10.13 3.79
N LEU A 192 -7.27 10.74 2.73
CA LEU A 192 -7.65 12.10 2.35
C LEU A 192 -9.13 12.19 1.91
N TYR A 193 -9.68 11.09 1.40
CA TYR A 193 -11.09 10.97 1.03
C TYR A 193 -11.96 10.37 2.15
N ASP A 194 -11.37 9.55 3.02
CA ASP A 194 -12.04 8.87 4.13
C ASP A 194 -11.16 8.91 5.39
N SER A 195 -11.36 9.92 6.24
CA SER A 195 -10.53 10.14 7.43
C SER A 195 -10.61 9.01 8.47
N ASP A 196 -11.70 8.23 8.44
CA ASP A 196 -12.01 7.16 9.40
C ASP A 196 -11.32 5.83 9.03
N LEU A 197 -10.78 5.73 7.82
CA LEU A 197 -10.01 4.58 7.39
C LEU A 197 -8.72 4.46 8.23
N THR A 198 -8.55 3.34 8.93
CA THR A 198 -7.47 3.15 9.91
C THR A 198 -6.63 1.89 9.65
N LYS A 199 -7.12 0.96 8.81
CA LYS A 199 -6.51 -0.35 8.59
C LYS A 199 -6.77 -0.93 7.20
N ILE A 200 -5.93 -1.88 6.80
CA ILE A 200 -6.16 -2.79 5.67
C ILE A 200 -6.55 -4.16 6.25
N LYS A 201 -7.50 -4.85 5.61
CA LYS A 201 -7.94 -6.20 6.01
C LYS A 201 -7.55 -7.21 4.93
N CYS A 202 -6.81 -8.24 5.31
CA CYS A 202 -6.57 -9.39 4.45
C CYS A 202 -7.76 -10.36 4.52
N GLN A 203 -8.46 -10.57 3.41
CA GLN A 203 -9.66 -11.40 3.29
C GLN A 203 -9.50 -12.49 2.23
N VAL A 204 -10.24 -13.60 2.38
CA VAL A 204 -10.29 -14.74 1.43
C VAL A 204 -10.64 -14.29 0.00
N LEU A 205 -11.46 -13.25 -0.11
CA LEU A 205 -11.83 -12.58 -1.35
C LEU A 205 -11.39 -11.13 -1.19
N GLY A 206 -10.24 -10.76 -1.76
CA GLY A 206 -9.66 -9.43 -1.64
C GLY A 206 -10.72 -8.32 -1.75
N GLY A 207 -10.81 -7.48 -0.73
CA GLY A 207 -11.89 -6.50 -0.69
C GLY A 207 -11.84 -5.56 0.51
N ILE A 208 -11.33 -4.35 0.27
CA ILE A 208 -11.86 -3.15 0.93
C ILE A 208 -13.17 -2.84 0.18
N LYS A 209 -14.29 -2.72 0.89
CA LYS A 209 -15.54 -2.21 0.28
C LYS A 209 -15.32 -0.74 -0.12
N GLY A 210 -15.16 -0.48 -1.43
CA GLY A 210 -15.02 0.88 -1.97
C GLY A 210 -14.70 0.89 -3.48
N ASN A 211 -14.78 2.07 -4.10
CA ASN A 211 -14.65 2.31 -5.55
C ASN A 211 -13.26 1.97 -6.18
N ASN A 212 -12.28 1.48 -5.42
CA ASN A 212 -10.90 1.21 -5.85
C ASN A 212 -10.55 -0.29 -5.75
N LYS A 213 -11.44 -1.15 -6.26
CA LYS A 213 -11.27 -2.60 -6.22
C LYS A 213 -9.95 -3.05 -6.86
N GLU A 214 -9.56 -2.44 -7.97
CA GLU A 214 -8.33 -2.75 -8.70
C GLU A 214 -7.06 -2.43 -7.89
N ALA A 215 -7.01 -1.27 -7.23
CA ALA A 215 -5.88 -0.90 -6.38
C ALA A 215 -5.74 -1.87 -5.19
N THR A 216 -6.86 -2.26 -4.59
CA THR A 216 -6.87 -3.24 -3.48
C THR A 216 -6.42 -4.62 -3.95
N GLU A 217 -6.99 -5.13 -5.04
CA GLU A 217 -6.60 -6.40 -5.64
C GLU A 217 -5.11 -6.41 -6.00
N TRP A 218 -4.56 -5.27 -6.45
CA TRP A 218 -3.14 -5.18 -6.76
C TRP A 218 -2.25 -5.18 -5.52
N MET A 219 -2.62 -4.46 -4.46
CA MET A 219 -1.89 -4.49 -3.18
C MET A 219 -1.84 -5.92 -2.61
N GLU A 220 -2.98 -6.62 -2.61
CA GLU A 220 -3.06 -8.02 -2.18
C GLU A 220 -2.20 -8.94 -3.06
N TRP A 221 -2.22 -8.75 -4.39
CA TRP A 221 -1.34 -9.51 -5.29
C TRP A 221 0.13 -9.27 -4.95
N GLN A 222 0.56 -8.03 -4.70
CA GLN A 222 1.95 -7.70 -4.36
C GLN A 222 2.36 -8.34 -3.04
N ALA A 223 1.52 -8.25 -2.02
CA ALA A 223 1.76 -8.87 -0.73
C ALA A 223 1.88 -10.40 -0.87
N ASN A 224 0.95 -11.04 -1.59
CA ASN A 224 0.98 -12.47 -1.85
C ASN A 224 2.19 -12.92 -2.68
N ALA A 225 2.65 -12.10 -3.63
CA ALA A 225 3.78 -12.42 -4.50
C ALA A 225 5.14 -12.25 -3.79
N LEU A 226 5.28 -11.24 -2.92
CA LEU A 226 6.52 -10.96 -2.19
C LEU A 226 6.71 -11.84 -0.97
N THR A 227 5.63 -12.14 -0.24
CA THR A 227 5.68 -12.92 1.00
C THR A 227 6.47 -14.24 0.92
N PRO A 228 6.24 -15.14 -0.06
CA PRO A 228 7.02 -16.38 -0.16
C PRO A 228 8.50 -16.13 -0.49
N LYS A 229 8.81 -15.05 -1.23
CA LYS A 229 10.19 -14.70 -1.61
C LYS A 229 10.97 -14.11 -0.46
N ILE A 230 10.29 -13.38 0.43
CA ILE A 230 10.87 -12.89 1.69
C ILE A 230 11.17 -14.07 2.63
N GLN A 231 10.26 -15.04 2.72
CA GLN A 231 10.44 -16.20 3.59
C GLN A 231 11.47 -17.21 3.05
N MET A 232 11.61 -17.30 1.73
CA MET A 232 12.57 -18.18 1.05
C MET A 232 13.39 -17.39 0.02
N PRO A 233 14.44 -16.67 0.46
CA PRO A 233 15.20 -15.78 -0.41
C PRO A 233 15.94 -16.58 -1.48
N LEU A 234 15.73 -16.23 -2.75
CA LEU A 234 16.21 -17.00 -3.89
C LEU A 234 17.71 -17.34 -3.84
N GLU A 235 18.57 -16.39 -3.44
CA GLU A 235 20.01 -16.59 -3.34
C GLU A 235 20.41 -17.68 -2.33
N MET A 236 19.56 -17.99 -1.35
CA MET A 236 19.82 -19.05 -0.37
C MET A 236 19.41 -20.44 -0.85
N PHE A 237 18.61 -20.53 -1.93
CA PHE A 237 18.00 -21.77 -2.41
C PHE A 237 18.25 -22.07 -3.88
N LYS A 238 19.02 -21.24 -4.59
CA LYS A 238 19.57 -21.56 -5.91
C LYS A 238 20.62 -22.66 -5.78
N LEU A 239 20.45 -23.74 -6.56
CA LEU A 239 21.41 -24.83 -6.71
C LEU A 239 22.52 -24.47 -7.70
#